data_AF-A0A4R5FUH9-F1
#
_entry.id   AF-A0A4R5FUH9-F1
#
_cell.length_a   1.000
_cell.length_b   1.000
_cell.length_c   1.000
_cell.angle_alpha   90.00
_cell.angle_beta   90.00
_cell.angle_gamma   90.00
#
_symmetry.space_group_name_H-M   'P 1'
#
loop_
_entity.id
_entity.type
_entity.pdbx_description
1 polymer ?
#
loop_
_entity_poly.entity_id
_entity_poly.type
_entity_poly.pdbx_seq_one_letter_code
_entity_poly.pdbx_strand_id
1 'polypeptide(L)'
;MRAADVEEARTRRARLDRLADQFVGHFLDVGVEPLTAEPCVPSQDRTILFTNSAVVSFKPFLRGEIPLGAAGVVVRQPCVRVHNLRATFTDQFTNDFILQFEMLGVLAPAGSRQRLSGSVARYFAQVLGLDQADVALRVAADDLDLIGMWSAAWSGPLLEDTHERDYYRWSFGDPGLTGRGATFAIAQGDGTYRDLGNLIAFERDGSVAGYGFGVGVETLAACLDRHPWILHSVPAGAVPPPSTEEEAKLADLVGLLVRLYAEGVRIRSRAQGHVLRKAVVNTLRLAARLHVDEARLLQRIEALATVEAPGRPVKGLVSADLARLAEERPATYSHDLSFWCDRGVTPDELAVAAAQVTLDGLLGIACQVKDVWKGDHDRGRMSVTLEVGLDLPANTGKDVRKSVLRKVAARLAEDFKAELRGEIS
;
A
#
# COMPACT_ATOMS: atom_id res chain seq x y z
N MET A 1 -9.26 -5.29 25.81
CA MET A 1 -8.29 -4.23 25.43
C MET A 1 -7.91 -3.42 26.67
N ARG A 2 -6.67 -2.91 26.80
CA ARG A 2 -6.34 -1.97 27.88
C ARG A 2 -6.82 -0.57 27.50
N ALA A 3 -7.31 0.20 28.47
CA ALA A 3 -7.71 1.59 28.24
C ALA A 3 -6.55 2.45 27.70
N ALA A 4 -5.32 2.16 28.15
CA ALA A 4 -4.10 2.80 27.69
C ALA A 4 -3.85 2.62 26.18
N ASP A 5 -4.18 1.46 25.62
CA ASP A 5 -3.99 1.18 24.17
C ASP A 5 -4.89 2.09 23.32
N VAL A 6 -6.13 2.33 23.78
CA VAL A 6 -7.09 3.21 23.09
C VAL A 6 -6.69 4.68 23.21
N GLU A 7 -6.15 5.07 24.36
CA GLU A 7 -5.67 6.44 24.56
C GLU A 7 -4.41 6.75 23.74
N GLU A 8 -3.51 5.78 23.62
CA GLU A 8 -2.37 5.86 22.71
C GLU A 8 -2.85 5.97 21.25
N ALA A 9 -3.86 5.21 20.84
CA ALA A 9 -4.46 5.33 19.51
C ALA A 9 -5.02 6.74 19.24
N ARG A 10 -5.69 7.36 20.22
CA ARG A 10 -6.16 8.76 20.12
C ARG A 10 -5.01 9.75 20.02
N THR A 11 -3.96 9.53 20.81
CA THR A 11 -2.74 10.37 20.79
C THR A 11 -2.09 10.36 19.42
N ARG A 12 -1.96 9.17 18.81
CA ARG A 12 -1.43 9.02 17.44
C ARG A 12 -2.33 9.68 16.40
N ARG A 13 -3.66 9.48 16.46
CA ARG A 13 -4.61 10.15 15.54
C ARG A 13 -4.49 11.66 15.64
N ALA A 14 -4.46 12.20 16.86
CA ALA A 14 -4.30 13.63 17.09
C ALA A 14 -2.95 14.17 16.56
N ARG A 15 -1.88 13.37 16.61
CA ARG A 15 -0.59 13.73 15.99
C ARG A 15 -0.69 13.80 14.47
N LEU A 16 -1.31 12.80 13.84
CA LEU A 16 -1.54 12.79 12.38
C LEU A 16 -2.41 13.98 11.95
N ASP A 17 -3.48 14.30 12.71
CA ASP A 17 -4.33 15.46 12.44
C ASP A 17 -3.54 16.77 12.52
N ARG A 18 -2.72 16.96 13.56
CA ARG A 18 -1.89 18.16 13.67
C ARG A 18 -0.94 18.32 12.48
N LEU A 19 -0.27 17.24 12.05
CA LEU A 19 0.63 17.29 10.89
C LEU A 19 -0.13 17.63 9.60
N ALA A 20 -1.32 17.07 9.42
CA ALA A 20 -2.19 17.36 8.29
C ALA A 20 -2.67 18.82 8.30
N ASP A 21 -3.12 19.32 9.45
CA ASP A 21 -3.61 20.68 9.61
C ASP A 21 -2.49 21.72 9.43
N GLN A 22 -1.29 21.41 9.91
CA GLN A 22 -0.09 22.24 9.67
C GLN A 22 0.26 22.32 8.19
N PHE A 23 0.18 21.21 7.46
CA PHE A 23 0.40 21.19 6.01
C PHE A 23 -0.66 22.02 5.28
N VAL A 24 -1.94 21.75 5.53
CA VAL A 24 -3.03 22.47 4.85
C VAL A 24 -2.98 23.95 5.19
N GLY A 25 -2.87 24.30 6.47
CA GLY A 25 -2.78 25.68 6.94
C GLY A 25 -1.63 26.45 6.28
N HIS A 26 -0.44 25.84 6.19
CA HIS A 26 0.70 26.45 5.51
C HIS A 26 0.43 26.80 4.05
N PHE A 27 -0.22 25.91 3.30
CA PHE A 27 -0.53 26.16 1.89
C PHE A 27 -1.67 27.18 1.73
N LEU A 28 -2.66 27.17 2.62
CA LEU A 28 -3.71 28.21 2.66
C LEU A 28 -3.11 29.60 2.92
N ASP A 29 -2.15 29.72 3.84
CA ASP A 29 -1.51 30.99 4.20
C ASP A 29 -0.71 31.60 3.03
N VAL A 30 -0.23 30.78 2.10
CA VAL A 30 0.42 31.24 0.85
C VAL A 30 -0.54 31.37 -0.33
N GLY A 31 -1.84 31.30 -0.07
CA GLY A 31 -2.92 31.59 -1.01
C GLY A 31 -3.40 30.42 -1.86
N VAL A 32 -2.97 29.18 -1.57
CA VAL A 32 -3.48 27.97 -2.25
C VAL A 32 -4.93 27.73 -1.83
N GLU A 33 -5.78 27.30 -2.76
CA GLU A 33 -7.20 27.07 -2.47
C GLU A 33 -7.45 25.68 -1.86
N PRO A 34 -8.36 25.54 -0.88
CA PRO A 34 -8.71 24.22 -0.36
C PRO A 34 -9.52 23.42 -1.38
N LEU A 35 -9.18 22.16 -1.55
CA LEU A 35 -9.92 21.20 -2.37
C LEU A 35 -10.64 20.19 -1.47
N THR A 36 -11.90 19.92 -1.80
CA THR A 36 -12.66 18.84 -1.16
C THR A 36 -12.09 17.50 -1.60
N ALA A 37 -11.74 16.65 -0.64
CA ALA A 37 -11.20 15.33 -0.92
C ALA A 37 -12.26 14.39 -1.51
N GLU A 38 -11.84 13.49 -2.39
CA GLU A 38 -12.68 12.38 -2.81
C GLU A 38 -12.88 11.39 -1.64
N PRO A 39 -14.03 10.72 -1.54
CA PRO A 39 -14.17 9.56 -0.67
C PRO A 39 -13.18 8.45 -1.03
N CYS A 40 -12.91 7.52 -0.10
CA CYS A 40 -12.04 6.37 -0.37
C CYS A 40 -12.55 5.49 -1.51
N VAL A 41 -13.86 5.39 -1.67
CA VAL A 41 -14.49 4.83 -2.87
C VAL A 41 -14.81 6.01 -3.80
N PRO A 42 -14.06 6.19 -4.90
CA PRO A 42 -14.19 7.38 -5.75
C PRO A 42 -15.62 7.56 -6.23
N SER A 43 -16.11 8.79 -6.16
CA SER A 43 -17.49 9.11 -6.56
C SER A 43 -17.62 9.23 -8.08
N GLN A 44 -16.55 9.68 -8.75
CA GLN A 44 -16.56 9.98 -10.19
C GLN A 44 -15.63 9.08 -11.01
N ASP A 45 -14.46 8.70 -10.47
CA ASP A 45 -13.47 7.92 -11.22
C ASP A 45 -13.77 6.42 -11.17
N ARG A 46 -14.33 5.89 -12.26
CA ARG A 46 -14.68 4.47 -12.39
C ARG A 46 -13.52 3.59 -12.85
N THR A 47 -12.36 4.14 -13.18
CA THR A 47 -11.21 3.33 -13.66
C THR A 47 -10.40 2.74 -12.51
N ILE A 48 -10.59 3.25 -11.29
CA ILE A 48 -9.91 2.81 -10.08
C ILE A 48 -10.91 2.28 -9.04
N LEU A 49 -10.45 1.33 -8.21
CA LEU A 49 -11.29 0.74 -7.16
C LEU A 49 -11.37 1.64 -5.93
N PHE A 50 -10.26 2.26 -5.56
CA PHE A 50 -10.15 3.14 -4.41
C PHE A 50 -9.34 4.36 -4.78
N THR A 51 -9.67 5.48 -4.17
CA THR A 51 -8.81 6.66 -4.18
C THR A 51 -7.49 6.28 -3.52
N ASN A 52 -6.39 6.39 -4.26
CA ASN A 52 -5.07 5.86 -3.88
C ASN A 52 -3.98 6.93 -3.76
N SER A 53 -4.34 8.18 -4.08
CA SER A 53 -3.48 9.36 -4.04
C SER A 53 -4.33 10.63 -4.16
N ALA A 54 -3.76 11.78 -3.78
CA ALA A 54 -4.32 13.11 -4.03
C ALA A 54 -4.54 13.40 -5.54
N VAL A 55 -3.82 12.71 -6.43
CA VAL A 55 -3.92 12.91 -7.89
C VAL A 55 -5.34 12.64 -8.40
N VAL A 56 -6.08 11.72 -7.78
CA VAL A 56 -7.48 11.44 -8.16
C VAL A 56 -8.32 12.71 -8.12
N SER A 57 -8.17 13.51 -7.06
CA SER A 57 -8.86 14.79 -6.88
C SER A 57 -8.28 15.89 -7.78
N PHE A 58 -7.04 15.73 -8.26
CA PHE A 58 -6.39 16.66 -9.19
C PHE A 58 -6.76 16.43 -10.65
N LYS A 59 -7.28 15.25 -11.02
CA LYS A 59 -7.58 14.89 -12.42
C LYS A 59 -8.42 15.94 -13.17
N PRO A 60 -9.51 16.50 -12.61
CA PRO A 60 -10.28 17.51 -13.34
C PRO A 60 -9.46 18.75 -13.74
N PHE A 61 -8.53 19.19 -12.88
CA PHE A 61 -7.62 20.29 -13.19
C PHE A 61 -6.56 19.90 -14.23
N LEU A 62 -5.97 18.72 -14.08
CA LEU A 62 -4.92 18.21 -14.97
C LEU A 62 -5.45 17.89 -16.38
N ARG A 63 -6.74 17.60 -16.51
CA ARG A 63 -7.44 17.43 -17.79
C ARG A 63 -7.91 18.76 -18.40
N GLY A 64 -7.82 19.86 -17.65
CA GLY A 64 -8.36 21.16 -18.06
C GLY A 64 -9.89 21.23 -18.07
N GLU A 65 -10.58 20.30 -17.39
CA GLU A 65 -12.05 20.33 -17.22
C GLU A 65 -12.48 21.48 -16.31
N ILE A 66 -11.63 21.81 -15.33
CA ILE A 66 -11.83 22.89 -14.35
C ILE A 66 -10.57 23.77 -14.34
N PRO A 67 -10.70 25.10 -14.35
CA PRO A 67 -9.54 25.98 -14.24
C PRO A 67 -8.86 25.82 -12.88
N LEU A 68 -7.53 25.71 -12.89
CA LEU A 68 -6.72 25.73 -11.68
C LEU A 68 -6.43 27.18 -11.26
N GLY A 69 -6.72 27.53 -10.01
CA GLY A 69 -6.42 28.86 -9.46
C GLY A 69 -4.93 29.22 -9.56
N ALA A 70 -4.61 30.51 -9.54
CA ALA A 70 -3.24 30.99 -9.79
C ALA A 70 -2.20 30.50 -8.77
N ALA A 71 -2.63 30.15 -7.55
CA ALA A 71 -1.79 29.57 -6.52
C ALA A 71 -1.89 28.03 -6.44
N GLY A 72 -2.89 27.43 -7.09
CA GLY A 72 -3.13 26.00 -7.04
C GLY A 72 -4.19 25.57 -6.03
N VAL A 73 -4.24 24.26 -5.75
CA VAL A 73 -5.14 23.64 -4.78
C VAL A 73 -4.40 22.74 -3.79
N VAL A 74 -4.91 22.63 -2.55
CA VAL A 74 -4.39 21.77 -1.49
C VAL A 74 -5.48 20.83 -0.96
N VAL A 75 -5.13 19.57 -0.72
CA VAL A 75 -6.07 18.53 -0.27
C VAL A 75 -5.44 17.62 0.79
N ARG A 76 -6.27 17.20 1.75
CA ARG A 76 -6.03 16.07 2.64
C ARG A 76 -6.85 14.89 2.13
N GLN A 77 -6.23 14.01 1.36
CA GLN A 77 -6.91 12.95 0.61
C GLN A 77 -6.83 11.61 1.34
N PRO A 78 -7.94 11.04 1.83
CA PRO A 78 -7.92 9.67 2.31
C PRO A 78 -7.68 8.68 1.17
N CYS A 79 -6.81 7.71 1.41
CA CYS A 79 -6.30 6.78 0.41
C CYS A 79 -6.38 5.32 0.88
N VAL A 80 -6.58 4.42 -0.08
CA VAL A 80 -6.39 2.97 0.10
C VAL A 80 -5.49 2.43 -1.01
N ARG A 81 -4.46 1.68 -0.64
CA ARG A 81 -3.56 0.97 -1.55
C ARG A 81 -3.52 -0.51 -1.20
N VAL A 82 -3.92 -1.35 -2.15
CA VAL A 82 -4.08 -2.79 -1.91
C VAL A 82 -2.82 -3.62 -2.17
N HIS A 83 -1.64 -2.99 -2.28
CA HIS A 83 -0.39 -3.69 -2.57
C HIS A 83 -0.04 -4.68 -1.45
N ASN A 84 0.05 -4.20 -0.20
CA ASN A 84 0.28 -5.04 0.98
C ASN A 84 -0.81 -6.08 1.24
N LEU A 85 -2.01 -5.90 0.70
CA LEU A 85 -3.09 -6.88 0.81
C LEU A 85 -2.84 -8.08 -0.13
N ARG A 86 -2.19 -7.84 -1.26
CA ARG A 86 -1.75 -8.91 -2.17
C ARG A 86 -0.52 -9.62 -1.61
N ALA A 87 0.38 -8.88 -0.97
CA ALA A 87 1.62 -9.37 -0.40
C ALA A 87 1.52 -9.88 1.05
N THR A 88 0.33 -9.93 1.66
CA THR A 88 0.16 -10.19 3.11
C THR A 88 0.93 -11.43 3.61
N PHE A 89 1.03 -12.48 2.79
CA PHE A 89 1.68 -13.74 3.13
C PHE A 89 2.95 -14.01 2.31
N THR A 90 3.52 -12.99 1.67
CA THR A 90 4.76 -13.09 0.90
C THR A 90 5.86 -12.21 1.52
N ASP A 91 7.08 -12.40 1.03
CA ASP A 91 8.27 -11.58 1.32
C ASP A 91 8.21 -10.16 0.73
N GLN A 92 7.27 -9.92 -0.18
CA GLN A 92 7.01 -8.60 -0.77
C GLN A 92 6.25 -7.65 0.15
N PHE A 93 5.78 -8.11 1.31
CA PHE A 93 5.19 -7.23 2.31
C PHE A 93 6.26 -6.30 2.86
N THR A 94 5.98 -4.99 2.91
CA THR A 94 6.86 -4.02 3.55
C THR A 94 6.11 -3.18 4.58
N ASN A 95 6.82 -2.86 5.66
CA ASN A 95 6.38 -1.95 6.71
C ASN A 95 6.56 -0.46 6.35
N ASP A 96 7.09 -0.17 5.16
CA ASP A 96 7.22 1.17 4.58
C ASP A 96 5.95 1.63 3.87
N PHE A 97 4.96 0.75 3.72
CA PHE A 97 3.64 1.08 3.21
C PHE A 97 2.57 0.53 4.14
N ILE A 98 1.40 1.19 4.15
CA ILE A 98 0.21 0.74 4.86
C ILE A 98 -0.98 0.74 3.90
N LEU A 99 -2.01 -0.05 4.22
CA LEU A 99 -3.16 -0.28 3.35
C LEU A 99 -4.08 0.93 3.23
N GLN A 100 -4.21 1.69 4.32
CA GLN A 100 -5.03 2.88 4.42
C GLN A 100 -4.17 4.01 4.99
N PHE A 101 -4.26 5.20 4.41
CA PHE A 101 -3.46 6.34 4.81
C PHE A 101 -4.09 7.65 4.32
N GLU A 102 -3.60 8.80 4.77
CA GLU A 102 -4.01 10.10 4.24
C GLU A 102 -2.85 10.74 3.47
N MET A 103 -3.08 11.03 2.19
CA MET A 103 -2.14 11.76 1.36
C MET A 103 -2.43 13.26 1.44
N LEU A 104 -1.48 14.02 1.96
CA LEU A 104 -1.45 15.46 1.87
C LEU A 104 -0.90 15.83 0.50
N GLY A 105 -1.63 16.63 -0.27
CA GLY A 105 -1.26 16.96 -1.64
C GLY A 105 -1.47 18.44 -1.94
N VAL A 106 -0.55 19.03 -2.69
CA VAL A 106 -0.72 20.34 -3.32
C VAL A 106 -0.47 20.22 -4.82
N LEU A 107 -1.30 20.87 -5.63
CA LEU A 107 -1.15 20.99 -7.08
C LEU A 107 -1.03 22.46 -7.43
N ALA A 108 0.05 22.84 -8.11
CA ALA A 108 0.30 24.17 -8.63
C ALA A 108 0.23 24.20 -10.16
N PRO A 109 -0.16 25.34 -10.78
CA PRO A 109 -0.10 25.51 -12.23
C PRO A 109 1.31 25.35 -12.78
N ALA A 110 1.44 24.94 -14.05
CA ALA A 110 2.72 24.71 -14.72
C ALA A 110 3.70 25.91 -14.62
N GLY A 111 3.19 27.15 -14.67
CA GLY A 111 4.01 28.37 -14.54
C GLY A 111 4.48 28.69 -13.11
N SER A 112 4.08 27.93 -12.09
CA SER A 112 4.30 28.26 -10.67
C SER A 112 5.37 27.41 -9.98
N ARG A 113 6.30 26.82 -10.74
CA ARG A 113 7.33 25.91 -10.19
C ARG A 113 8.12 26.51 -9.02
N GLN A 114 8.63 27.75 -9.12
CA GLN A 114 9.42 28.36 -8.03
C GLN A 114 8.56 28.69 -6.80
N ARG A 115 7.29 29.03 -7.01
CA ARG A 115 6.36 29.26 -5.89
C ARG A 115 6.11 27.97 -5.13
N LEU A 116 5.89 26.87 -5.85
CA LEU A 116 5.68 25.56 -5.24
C LEU A 116 6.93 25.12 -4.47
N SER A 117 8.12 25.11 -5.09
CA SER A 117 9.34 24.66 -4.42
C SER A 117 9.69 25.54 -3.21
N GLY A 118 9.54 26.86 -3.32
CA GLY A 118 9.73 27.78 -2.19
C GLY A 118 8.73 27.53 -1.04
N SER A 119 7.48 27.18 -1.36
CA SER A 119 6.47 26.86 -0.34
C SER A 119 6.75 25.51 0.33
N VAL A 120 7.17 24.49 -0.44
CA VAL A 120 7.58 23.18 0.11
C VAL A 120 8.83 23.33 1.00
N ALA A 121 9.83 24.08 0.55
CA ALA A 121 11.03 24.38 1.34
C ALA A 121 10.67 25.10 2.66
N ARG A 122 9.75 26.07 2.62
CA ARG A 122 9.26 26.74 3.83
C ARG A 122 8.51 25.80 4.76
N TYR A 123 7.70 24.89 4.22
CA TYR A 123 7.03 23.87 5.02
C TYR A 123 8.06 23.00 5.76
N PHE A 124 9.09 22.50 5.08
CA PHE A 124 10.13 21.70 5.72
C PHE A 124 10.91 22.50 6.79
N ALA A 125 11.43 23.68 6.46
CA ALA A 125 12.27 24.43 7.40
C ALA A 125 11.48 25.08 8.55
N GLN A 126 10.35 25.72 8.26
CA GLN A 126 9.67 26.58 9.24
C GLN A 126 8.53 25.87 9.95
N VAL A 127 7.83 24.96 9.28
CA VAL A 127 6.67 24.25 9.86
C VAL A 127 7.12 22.95 10.54
N LEU A 128 7.97 22.18 9.87
CA LEU A 128 8.50 20.92 10.41
C LEU A 128 9.81 21.09 11.19
N GLY A 129 10.50 22.22 11.06
CA GLY A 129 11.77 22.48 11.75
C GLY A 129 12.92 21.60 11.26
N LEU A 130 12.89 21.18 10.00
CA LEU A 130 13.93 20.32 9.41
C LEU A 130 15.10 21.14 8.89
N ASP A 131 16.32 20.67 9.15
CA ASP A 131 17.53 21.25 8.58
C ASP A 131 17.71 20.84 7.12
N GLN A 132 18.43 21.68 6.35
CA GLN A 132 18.65 21.40 4.93
C GLN A 132 19.38 20.09 4.67
N ALA A 133 20.29 19.71 5.57
CA ALA A 133 21.01 18.45 5.50
C ALA A 133 20.12 17.22 5.75
N ASP A 134 18.98 17.38 6.44
CA ASP A 134 18.10 16.27 6.79
C ASP A 134 17.15 15.87 5.66
N VAL A 135 16.96 16.73 4.66
CA VAL A 135 16.05 16.48 3.54
C VAL A 135 16.84 16.35 2.25
N ALA A 136 16.87 15.12 1.74
CA ALA A 136 17.45 14.80 0.45
C ALA A 136 16.39 14.74 -0.66
N LEU A 137 16.82 14.96 -1.90
CA LEU A 137 16.01 14.69 -3.09
C LEU A 137 16.63 13.53 -3.88
N ARG A 138 15.89 12.43 -4.01
CA ARG A 138 16.18 11.33 -4.94
C ARG A 138 15.57 11.65 -6.29
N VAL A 139 16.37 11.61 -7.35
CA VAL A 139 15.96 12.08 -8.67
C VAL A 139 16.78 11.41 -9.77
N ALA A 140 16.23 11.29 -10.97
CA ALA A 140 17.03 10.87 -12.12
C ALA A 140 17.98 12.01 -12.53
N ALA A 141 19.24 11.70 -12.86
CA ALA A 141 20.25 12.72 -13.18
C ALA A 141 19.88 13.58 -14.41
N ASP A 142 19.01 13.08 -15.29
CA ASP A 142 18.55 13.79 -16.48
C ASP A 142 17.29 14.66 -16.25
N ASP A 143 16.67 14.61 -15.08
CA ASP A 143 15.51 15.43 -14.70
C ASP A 143 15.95 16.82 -14.17
N LEU A 144 16.74 17.52 -15.00
CA LEU A 144 17.41 18.80 -14.67
C LEU A 144 16.44 19.93 -14.27
N ASP A 145 15.22 19.91 -14.80
CA ASP A 145 14.19 20.89 -14.44
C ASP A 145 13.68 20.71 -13.01
N LEU A 146 13.56 19.47 -12.53
CA LEU A 146 13.19 19.16 -11.15
C LEU A 146 14.34 19.44 -10.19
N ILE A 147 15.57 19.07 -10.58
CA ILE A 147 16.79 19.41 -9.82
C ILE A 147 16.88 20.93 -9.68
N GLY A 148 16.82 21.68 -10.79
CA GLY A 148 16.91 23.14 -10.77
C GLY A 148 15.77 23.80 -9.98
N MET A 149 14.56 23.24 -10.04
CA MET A 149 13.41 23.72 -9.26
C MET A 149 13.65 23.59 -7.75
N TRP A 150 14.19 22.46 -7.29
CA TRP A 150 14.42 22.22 -5.87
C TRP A 150 15.67 22.94 -5.36
N SER A 151 16.80 22.84 -6.07
CA SER A 151 18.07 23.46 -5.68
C SER A 151 18.01 24.99 -5.60
N ALA A 152 17.04 25.62 -6.28
CA ALA A 152 16.78 27.06 -6.13
C ALA A 152 16.13 27.44 -4.78
N ALA A 153 15.50 26.48 -4.11
CA ALA A 153 14.77 26.70 -2.85
C ALA A 153 15.43 26.01 -1.64
N TRP A 154 16.27 25.00 -1.87
CA TRP A 154 16.84 24.14 -0.83
C TRP A 154 18.22 23.62 -1.21
N SER A 155 19.20 23.76 -0.33
CA SER A 155 20.59 23.33 -0.56
C SER A 155 20.92 22.03 0.17
N GLY A 156 19.98 21.09 0.18
CA GLY A 156 20.13 19.76 0.76
C GLY A 156 20.79 18.75 -0.19
N PRO A 157 21.00 17.50 0.27
CA PRO A 157 21.61 16.46 -0.55
C PRO A 157 20.80 16.10 -1.80
N LEU A 158 21.50 15.89 -2.92
CA LEU A 158 20.95 15.30 -4.13
C LEU A 158 21.45 13.85 -4.24
N LEU A 159 20.50 12.92 -4.37
CA LEU A 159 20.76 11.48 -4.45
C LEU A 159 20.35 10.99 -5.84
N GLU A 160 21.19 11.27 -6.83
CA GLU A 160 20.94 10.98 -8.24
C GLU A 160 20.99 9.48 -8.55
N ASP A 161 20.06 9.01 -9.38
CA ASP A 161 20.00 7.65 -9.94
C ASP A 161 20.07 6.53 -8.89
N THR A 162 19.56 6.78 -7.67
CA THR A 162 19.51 5.77 -6.60
C THR A 162 18.48 4.66 -6.82
N HIS A 163 17.62 4.80 -7.83
CA HIS A 163 16.63 3.82 -8.26
C HIS A 163 16.57 3.79 -9.80
N GLU A 164 16.03 2.70 -10.34
CA GLU A 164 15.75 2.61 -11.77
C GLU A 164 14.76 3.69 -12.22
N ARG A 165 14.84 4.09 -13.50
CA ARG A 165 14.09 5.22 -14.03
C ARG A 165 12.58 5.12 -13.80
N ASP A 166 12.01 3.94 -13.91
CA ASP A 166 10.57 3.70 -13.76
C ASP A 166 10.05 4.04 -12.35
N TYR A 167 10.91 4.02 -11.34
CA TYR A 167 10.56 4.47 -9.98
C TYR A 167 10.13 5.95 -9.96
N TYR A 168 10.71 6.77 -10.84
CA TYR A 168 10.43 8.21 -10.98
C TYR A 168 9.42 8.54 -12.09
N ARG A 169 8.69 7.54 -12.59
CA ARG A 169 7.72 7.69 -13.68
C ARG A 169 6.37 7.11 -13.25
N TRP A 170 5.32 7.92 -13.33
CA TRP A 170 3.98 7.55 -12.90
C TRP A 170 3.00 7.49 -14.06
N SER A 171 2.15 6.48 -14.02
CA SER A 171 0.92 6.41 -14.81
C SER A 171 -0.28 6.51 -13.88
N PHE A 172 -1.26 7.33 -14.25
CA PHE A 172 -2.42 7.63 -13.41
C PHE A 172 -3.70 6.93 -13.85
N GLY A 173 -3.59 5.94 -14.77
CA GLY A 173 -4.73 5.22 -15.32
C GLY A 173 -5.66 6.11 -16.15
N ASP A 174 -5.10 7.18 -16.71
CA ASP A 174 -5.80 8.19 -17.50
C ASP A 174 -5.03 8.41 -18.81
N PRO A 175 -5.59 8.02 -19.97
CA PRO A 175 -4.90 8.12 -21.25
C PRO A 175 -4.43 9.55 -21.53
N GLY A 176 -3.12 9.71 -21.73
CA GLY A 176 -2.48 11.00 -22.00
C GLY A 176 -1.96 11.74 -20.77
N LEU A 177 -2.30 11.30 -19.54
CA LEU A 177 -1.79 11.89 -18.30
C LEU A 177 -0.72 10.99 -17.65
N THR A 178 0.50 11.51 -17.59
CA THR A 178 1.67 10.86 -16.98
C THR A 178 2.32 11.77 -15.94
N GLY A 179 3.26 11.22 -15.18
CA GLY A 179 4.02 11.96 -14.18
C GLY A 179 5.50 11.64 -14.27
N ARG A 180 6.31 12.68 -14.10
CA ARG A 180 7.77 12.61 -13.97
C ARG A 180 8.16 13.35 -12.70
N GLY A 181 9.09 12.83 -11.92
CA GLY A 181 9.20 13.32 -10.55
C GLY A 181 10.46 12.91 -9.82
N ALA A 182 10.49 13.27 -8.55
CA ALA A 182 11.56 13.07 -7.61
C ALA A 182 10.96 12.75 -6.24
N THR A 183 11.70 11.99 -5.43
CA THR A 183 11.26 11.58 -4.09
C THR A 183 12.06 12.34 -3.05
N PHE A 184 11.37 13.08 -2.18
CA PHE A 184 11.95 13.61 -0.96
C PHE A 184 12.21 12.45 0.01
N ALA A 185 13.37 12.47 0.66
CA ALA A 185 13.74 11.50 1.69
C ALA A 185 14.30 12.22 2.92
N ILE A 186 14.00 11.71 4.12
CA ILE A 186 14.44 12.27 5.40
C ILE A 186 15.54 11.41 6.02
N ALA A 187 16.59 12.06 6.52
CA ALA A 187 17.67 11.43 7.28
C ALA A 187 17.14 10.75 8.55
N GLN A 188 17.52 9.49 8.77
CA GLN A 188 17.08 8.71 9.95
C GLN A 188 18.08 8.76 11.13
N GLY A 189 19.20 9.47 10.98
CA GLY A 189 20.23 9.63 12.01
C GLY A 189 21.27 8.52 12.09
N ASP A 190 21.12 7.47 11.28
CA ASP A 190 22.07 6.35 11.12
C ASP A 190 22.85 6.42 9.78
N GLY A 191 22.82 7.58 9.12
CA GLY A 191 23.39 7.79 7.80
C GLY A 191 22.47 7.37 6.64
N THR A 192 21.31 6.79 6.91
CA THR A 192 20.32 6.43 5.89
C THR A 192 19.28 7.53 5.68
N TYR A 193 18.65 7.50 4.50
CA TYR A 193 17.52 8.36 4.13
C TYR A 193 16.31 7.49 3.78
N ARG A 194 15.17 7.79 4.40
CA ARG A 194 13.91 7.11 4.15
C ARG A 194 12.98 7.99 3.31
N ASP A 195 12.35 7.40 2.31
CA ASP A 195 11.41 8.09 1.44
C ASP A 195 10.25 8.69 2.24
N LEU A 196 9.85 9.89 1.85
CA LEU A 196 8.82 10.69 2.51
C LEU A 196 7.63 10.96 1.58
N GLY A 197 7.91 11.59 0.45
CA GLY A 197 6.89 12.14 -0.43
C GLY A 197 7.47 12.52 -1.78
N ASN A 198 6.62 12.87 -2.73
CA ASN A 198 7.01 13.03 -4.13
C ASN A 198 6.80 14.46 -4.60
N LEU A 199 7.75 15.00 -5.34
CA LEU A 199 7.58 16.13 -6.24
C LEU A 199 7.33 15.59 -7.64
N ILE A 200 6.23 16.00 -8.29
CA ILE A 200 5.81 15.46 -9.59
C ILE A 200 5.52 16.62 -10.55
N ALA A 201 6.14 16.59 -11.73
CA ALA A 201 5.66 17.27 -12.93
C ALA A 201 4.59 16.37 -13.57
N PHE A 202 3.34 16.84 -13.55
CA PHE A 202 2.25 16.18 -14.26
C PHE A 202 2.29 16.61 -15.72
N GLU A 203 2.31 15.62 -16.61
CA GLU A 203 2.43 15.83 -18.05
C GLU A 203 1.16 15.33 -18.74
N ARG A 204 0.58 16.18 -19.58
CA ARG A 204 -0.56 15.86 -20.43
C ARG A 204 -0.17 16.02 -21.88
N ASP A 205 -0.29 14.96 -22.66
CA ASP A 205 -0.05 14.97 -24.11
C ASP A 205 1.34 15.58 -24.47
N GLY A 206 2.35 15.27 -23.66
CA GLY A 206 3.74 15.73 -23.82
C GLY A 206 4.07 17.12 -23.27
N SER A 207 3.11 17.81 -22.65
CA SER A 207 3.32 19.13 -22.03
C SER A 207 3.05 19.09 -20.52
N VAL A 208 3.79 19.89 -19.74
CA VAL A 208 3.55 19.98 -18.29
C VAL A 208 2.21 20.69 -18.03
N ALA A 209 1.27 19.97 -17.42
CA ALA A 209 -0.03 20.47 -17.00
C ALA A 209 0.02 21.14 -15.61
N GLY A 210 0.93 20.68 -14.75
CA GLY A 210 1.11 21.24 -13.41
C GLY A 210 2.24 20.56 -12.65
N TYR A 211 2.57 21.10 -11.49
CA TYR A 211 3.49 20.48 -10.56
C TYR A 211 2.76 20.17 -9.26
N GLY A 212 3.08 19.07 -8.61
CA GLY A 212 2.53 18.79 -7.29
C GLY A 212 3.53 18.20 -6.32
N PHE A 213 3.25 18.41 -5.05
CA PHE A 213 3.93 17.76 -3.94
C PHE A 213 2.92 16.93 -3.17
N GLY A 214 3.27 15.68 -2.86
CA GLY A 214 2.41 14.76 -2.12
C GLY A 214 3.18 13.96 -1.08
N VAL A 215 2.65 13.87 0.14
CA VAL A 215 3.25 13.12 1.26
C VAL A 215 2.16 12.37 2.02
N GLY A 216 2.43 11.12 2.42
CA GLY A 216 1.54 10.39 3.35
C GLY A 216 1.75 10.92 4.76
N VAL A 217 0.69 11.33 5.46
CA VAL A 217 0.83 11.90 6.81
C VAL A 217 1.38 10.88 7.80
N GLU A 218 1.06 9.60 7.63
CA GLU A 218 1.56 8.48 8.42
C GLU A 218 3.04 8.21 8.15
N THR A 219 3.46 8.27 6.87
CA THR A 219 4.87 8.18 6.50
C THR A 219 5.66 9.34 7.09
N LEU A 220 5.15 10.57 6.96
CA LEU A 220 5.74 11.76 7.55
C LEU A 220 5.88 11.62 9.07
N ALA A 221 4.81 11.21 9.73
CA ALA A 221 4.77 10.96 11.15
C ALA A 221 5.84 9.95 11.59
N ALA A 222 5.98 8.83 10.87
CA ALA A 222 6.96 7.80 11.15
C ALA A 222 8.40 8.25 10.89
N CYS A 223 8.65 8.98 9.80
CA CYS A 223 9.99 9.51 9.48
C CYS A 223 10.45 10.55 10.50
N LEU A 224 9.57 11.47 10.92
CA LEU A 224 9.89 12.49 11.93
C LEU A 224 10.20 11.87 13.30
N ASP A 225 9.45 10.82 13.68
CA ASP A 225 9.67 10.10 14.95
C ASP A 225 10.73 9.00 14.84
N ARG A 226 11.32 8.79 13.65
CA ARG A 226 12.30 7.74 13.34
C ARG A 226 11.81 6.35 13.74
N HIS A 227 10.53 6.08 13.52
CA HIS A 227 9.96 4.77 13.74
C HIS A 227 10.34 3.83 12.60
N PRO A 228 10.79 2.59 12.88
CA PRO A 228 11.17 1.65 11.83
C PRO A 228 9.97 1.28 10.94
N TRP A 229 8.78 1.18 11.52
CA TRP A 229 7.55 0.82 10.81
C TRP A 229 6.55 1.97 10.89
N ILE A 230 5.86 2.23 9.78
CA ILE A 230 4.82 3.27 9.75
C ILE A 230 3.75 2.99 10.81
N LEU A 231 3.40 1.73 11.04
CA LEU A 231 2.38 1.33 12.00
C LEU A 231 2.64 1.82 13.44
N HIS A 232 3.88 2.10 13.83
CA HIS A 232 4.17 2.66 15.15
C HIS A 232 3.68 4.11 15.31
N SER A 233 3.43 4.82 14.21
CA SER A 233 2.93 6.19 14.20
C SER A 233 1.41 6.30 14.05
N VAL A 234 0.71 5.18 13.78
CA VAL A 234 -0.73 5.20 13.45
C VAL A 234 -1.60 4.56 14.54
N PRO A 235 -2.89 4.92 14.63
CA PRO A 235 -3.81 4.37 15.64
C PRO A 235 -3.97 2.86 15.57
N ALA A 236 -3.98 2.27 14.37
CA ALA A 236 -4.10 0.83 14.19
C ALA A 236 -2.95 0.04 14.86
N GLY A 237 -1.74 0.59 14.84
CA GLY A 237 -0.59 -0.01 15.53
C GLY A 237 -0.49 0.35 17.02
N ALA A 238 -1.55 0.88 17.64
CA ALA A 238 -1.63 1.10 19.09
C ALA A 238 -2.56 0.12 19.80
N VAL A 239 -3.38 -0.66 19.07
CA VAL A 239 -4.47 -1.47 19.63
C VAL A 239 -4.40 -2.96 19.27
N PRO A 240 -3.45 -3.72 19.84
CA PRO A 240 -2.28 -3.30 20.62
C PRO A 240 -1.08 -3.00 19.71
N PRO A 241 0.03 -2.47 20.26
CA PRO A 241 1.26 -2.27 19.50
C PRO A 241 1.84 -3.59 18.98
N PRO A 242 2.19 -3.67 17.68
CA PRO A 242 2.80 -4.87 17.12
C PRO A 242 4.25 -5.00 17.60
N SER A 243 4.65 -6.23 17.90
CA SER A 243 6.03 -6.62 18.25
C SER A 243 6.69 -7.47 17.17
N THR A 244 5.90 -8.01 16.24
CA THR A 244 6.35 -8.82 15.11
C THR A 244 5.76 -8.29 13.79
N GLU A 245 6.35 -8.69 12.67
CA GLU A 245 5.82 -8.35 11.34
C GLU A 245 4.42 -8.94 11.10
N GLU A 246 4.14 -10.14 11.61
CA GLU A 246 2.81 -10.74 11.52
C GLU A 246 1.77 -9.94 12.32
N GLU A 247 2.13 -9.45 13.51
CA GLU A 247 1.25 -8.56 14.28
C GLU A 247 1.03 -7.22 13.57
N ALA A 248 2.07 -6.70 12.91
CA ALA A 248 2.00 -5.48 12.11
C ALA A 248 1.05 -5.65 10.92
N LYS A 249 1.18 -6.75 10.17
CA LYS A 249 0.26 -7.15 9.10
C LYS A 249 -1.19 -7.22 9.59
N LEU A 250 -1.43 -7.76 10.79
CA LEU A 250 -2.77 -7.86 11.37
C LEU A 250 -3.32 -6.48 11.73
N ALA A 251 -2.49 -5.62 12.33
CA ALA A 251 -2.87 -4.25 12.66
C ALA A 251 -3.25 -3.44 11.41
N ASP A 252 -2.47 -3.53 10.33
CA ASP A 252 -2.76 -2.85 9.06
C ASP A 252 -4.08 -3.33 8.44
N LEU A 253 -4.30 -4.65 8.42
CA LEU A 253 -5.57 -5.23 7.96
C LEU A 253 -6.76 -4.76 8.81
N VAL A 254 -6.62 -4.71 10.14
CA VAL A 254 -7.66 -4.17 11.04
C VAL A 254 -7.95 -2.71 10.72
N GLY A 255 -6.93 -1.89 10.47
CA GLY A 255 -7.08 -0.51 10.00
C GLY A 255 -7.87 -0.43 8.68
N LEU A 256 -7.51 -1.27 7.70
CA LEU A 256 -8.24 -1.34 6.44
C LEU A 256 -9.71 -1.75 6.63
N LEU A 257 -10.00 -2.75 7.47
CA LEU A 257 -11.38 -3.16 7.75
C LEU A 257 -12.18 -2.00 8.34
N VAL A 258 -11.65 -1.34 9.38
CA VAL A 258 -12.33 -0.20 10.00
C VAL A 258 -12.64 0.87 8.96
N ARG A 259 -11.66 1.20 8.10
CA ARG A 259 -11.85 2.19 7.04
C ARG A 259 -12.95 1.79 6.06
N LEU A 260 -12.86 0.60 5.46
CA LEU A 260 -13.77 0.17 4.41
C LEU A 260 -15.22 0.02 4.91
N TYR A 261 -15.42 -0.53 6.12
CA TYR A 261 -16.77 -0.65 6.68
C TYR A 261 -17.37 0.71 7.05
N ALA A 262 -16.56 1.64 7.56
CA ALA A 262 -16.98 3.00 7.88
C ALA A 262 -17.44 3.78 6.62
N GLU A 263 -16.77 3.54 5.49
CA GLU A 263 -17.11 4.08 4.16
C GLU A 263 -18.30 3.36 3.49
N GLY A 264 -18.91 2.39 4.17
CA GLY A 264 -20.08 1.70 3.66
C GLY A 264 -19.79 0.57 2.66
N VAL A 265 -18.52 0.18 2.46
CA VAL A 265 -18.17 -0.97 1.63
C VAL A 265 -18.75 -2.24 2.25
N ARG A 266 -19.25 -3.15 1.41
CA ARG A 266 -19.83 -4.44 1.81
C ARG A 266 -19.24 -5.55 0.97
N ILE A 267 -19.14 -6.75 1.56
CA ILE A 267 -18.62 -7.91 0.86
C ILE A 267 -19.51 -8.23 -0.35
N ARG A 268 -18.87 -8.34 -1.52
CA ARG A 268 -19.48 -8.72 -2.80
C ARG A 268 -18.46 -9.50 -3.63
N SER A 269 -18.89 -10.15 -4.69
CA SER A 269 -18.01 -10.94 -5.57
C SER A 269 -17.12 -10.12 -6.49
N ARG A 270 -17.34 -8.80 -6.62
CA ARG A 270 -16.65 -7.93 -7.58
C ARG A 270 -16.19 -6.61 -6.93
N ALA A 271 -15.27 -5.93 -7.62
CA ALA A 271 -14.79 -4.58 -7.31
C ALA A 271 -14.34 -4.41 -5.84
N GLN A 272 -14.71 -3.31 -5.19
CA GLN A 272 -14.32 -3.00 -3.80
C GLN A 272 -14.79 -4.08 -2.81
N GLY A 273 -15.95 -4.69 -3.06
CA GLY A 273 -16.48 -5.76 -2.21
C GLY A 273 -15.64 -7.04 -2.25
N HIS A 274 -14.99 -7.34 -3.38
CA HIS A 274 -14.04 -8.44 -3.48
C HIS A 274 -12.77 -8.15 -2.68
N VAL A 275 -12.28 -6.91 -2.73
CA VAL A 275 -11.13 -6.47 -1.91
C VAL A 275 -11.44 -6.59 -0.43
N LEU A 276 -12.62 -6.13 0.00
CA LEU A 276 -13.06 -6.27 1.39
C LEU A 276 -13.14 -7.75 1.81
N ARG A 277 -13.68 -8.62 0.96
CA ARG A 277 -13.70 -10.07 1.23
C ARG A 277 -12.29 -10.61 1.46
N LYS A 278 -11.34 -10.25 0.59
CA LYS A 278 -9.93 -10.66 0.72
C LYS A 278 -9.31 -10.14 2.02
N ALA A 279 -9.56 -8.88 2.37
CA ALA A 279 -9.10 -8.31 3.64
C ALA A 279 -9.64 -9.09 4.84
N VAL A 280 -10.94 -9.37 4.90
CA VAL A 280 -11.56 -10.13 6.00
C VAL A 280 -10.98 -11.54 6.10
N VAL A 281 -10.83 -12.24 4.97
CA VAL A 281 -10.20 -13.58 4.94
C VAL A 281 -8.76 -13.52 5.44
N ASN A 282 -7.96 -12.57 4.96
CA ASN A 282 -6.57 -12.42 5.38
C ASN A 282 -6.48 -12.11 6.89
N THR A 283 -7.38 -11.28 7.41
CA THR A 283 -7.49 -11.01 8.86
C THR A 283 -7.79 -12.28 9.64
N LEU A 284 -8.77 -13.09 9.21
CA LEU A 284 -9.12 -14.36 9.88
C LEU A 284 -7.94 -15.34 9.91
N ARG A 285 -7.21 -15.46 8.80
CA ARG A 285 -6.01 -16.33 8.72
C ARG A 285 -4.91 -15.89 9.65
N LEU A 286 -4.59 -14.61 9.60
CA LEU A 286 -3.48 -14.06 10.37
C LEU A 286 -3.82 -14.06 11.87
N ALA A 287 -5.07 -13.77 12.23
CA ALA A 287 -5.57 -13.94 13.58
C ALA A 287 -5.43 -15.40 14.06
N ALA A 288 -5.75 -16.39 13.21
CA ALA A 288 -5.58 -17.80 13.55
C ALA A 288 -4.09 -18.18 13.76
N ARG A 289 -3.18 -17.71 12.89
CA ARG A 289 -1.72 -17.92 13.04
C ARG A 289 -1.16 -17.31 14.32
N LEU A 290 -1.65 -16.13 14.68
CA LEU A 290 -1.25 -15.40 15.89
C LEU A 290 -2.02 -15.82 17.15
N HIS A 291 -2.87 -16.86 17.06
CA HIS A 291 -3.74 -17.31 18.16
C HIS A 291 -4.60 -16.19 18.78
N VAL A 292 -5.03 -15.23 17.95
CA VAL A 292 -5.97 -14.17 18.30
C VAL A 292 -7.38 -14.68 18.06
N ASP A 293 -8.12 -14.95 19.13
CA ASP A 293 -9.51 -15.35 19.03
C ASP A 293 -10.42 -14.22 18.47
N GLU A 294 -11.60 -14.61 17.99
CA GLU A 294 -12.56 -13.68 17.37
C GLU A 294 -13.01 -12.57 18.32
N ALA A 295 -13.18 -12.88 19.62
CA ALA A 295 -13.59 -11.89 20.60
C ALA A 295 -12.52 -10.80 20.79
N ARG A 296 -11.24 -11.19 20.85
CA ARG A 296 -10.10 -10.27 20.89
C ARG A 296 -9.99 -9.47 19.60
N LEU A 297 -10.17 -10.09 18.44
CA LEU A 297 -10.16 -9.40 17.15
C LEU A 297 -11.27 -8.33 17.08
N LEU A 298 -12.49 -8.68 17.48
CA LEU A 298 -13.62 -7.74 17.52
C LEU A 298 -13.40 -6.61 18.53
N GLN A 299 -12.76 -6.88 19.67
CA GLN A 299 -12.33 -5.82 20.59
C GLN A 299 -11.31 -4.87 19.95
N ARG A 300 -10.37 -5.39 19.15
CA ARG A 300 -9.39 -4.58 18.38
C ARG A 300 -10.09 -3.64 17.39
N ILE A 301 -10.99 -4.20 16.61
CA ILE A 301 -11.79 -3.45 15.63
C ILE A 301 -12.66 -2.40 16.32
N GLU A 302 -13.34 -2.74 17.41
CA GLU A 302 -14.19 -1.80 18.15
C GLU A 302 -13.39 -0.62 18.71
N ALA A 303 -12.29 -0.92 19.40
CA ALA A 303 -11.44 0.12 19.97
C ALA A 303 -10.89 1.05 18.90
N LEU A 304 -10.37 0.52 17.79
CA LEU A 304 -9.89 1.33 16.68
C LEU A 304 -11.03 2.16 16.06
N ALA A 305 -12.20 1.57 15.87
CA ALA A 305 -13.36 2.27 15.32
C ALA A 305 -13.83 3.44 16.20
N THR A 306 -13.66 3.37 17.53
CA THR A 306 -13.96 4.53 18.40
C THR A 306 -13.06 5.74 18.15
N VAL A 307 -11.89 5.53 17.54
CA VAL A 307 -10.90 6.57 17.23
C VAL A 307 -11.02 7.01 15.77
N GLU A 308 -11.00 6.06 14.83
CA GLU A 308 -10.92 6.34 13.39
C GLU A 308 -12.29 6.52 12.71
N ALA A 309 -13.37 6.02 13.33
CA ALA A 309 -14.70 6.05 12.74
C ALA A 309 -15.80 6.24 13.82
N PRO A 310 -15.70 7.30 14.65
CA PRO A 310 -16.64 7.50 15.77
C PRO A 310 -18.09 7.56 15.28
N GLY A 311 -18.97 6.86 15.97
CA GLY A 311 -20.41 6.77 15.65
C GLY A 311 -20.77 5.84 14.48
N ARG A 312 -19.79 5.20 13.81
CA ARG A 312 -20.07 4.21 12.76
C ARG A 312 -20.24 2.81 13.36
N PRO A 313 -21.20 1.99 12.90
CA PRO A 313 -21.48 0.66 13.45
C PRO A 313 -20.49 -0.41 12.93
N VAL A 314 -19.18 -0.09 12.88
CA VAL A 314 -18.14 -0.92 12.26
C VAL A 314 -18.08 -2.32 12.88
N LYS A 315 -18.03 -2.43 14.20
CA LYS A 315 -17.94 -3.72 14.90
C LYS A 315 -19.08 -4.67 14.52
N GLY A 316 -20.32 -4.18 14.49
CA GLY A 316 -21.49 -4.99 14.16
C GLY A 316 -21.45 -5.51 12.72
N LEU A 317 -21.03 -4.65 11.79
CA LEU A 317 -20.87 -5.01 10.38
C LEU A 317 -19.75 -6.04 10.19
N VAL A 318 -18.59 -5.81 10.80
CA VAL A 318 -17.45 -6.73 10.70
C VAL A 318 -17.79 -8.07 11.37
N SER A 319 -18.43 -8.07 12.53
CA SER A 319 -18.84 -9.29 13.23
C SER A 319 -19.79 -10.16 12.38
N ALA A 320 -20.76 -9.55 11.71
CA ALA A 320 -21.67 -10.29 10.84
C ALA A 320 -20.93 -10.97 9.67
N ASP A 321 -19.99 -10.26 9.03
CA ASP A 321 -19.21 -10.81 7.93
C ASP A 321 -18.12 -11.78 8.40
N LEU A 322 -17.52 -11.58 9.57
CA LEU A 322 -16.61 -12.54 10.19
C LEU A 322 -17.34 -13.84 10.51
N ALA A 323 -18.51 -13.79 11.12
CA ALA A 323 -19.31 -14.98 11.42
C ALA A 323 -19.71 -15.73 10.14
N ARG A 324 -20.20 -14.99 9.14
CA ARG A 324 -20.58 -15.55 7.82
C ARG A 324 -19.39 -16.23 7.12
N LEU A 325 -18.20 -15.64 7.22
CA LEU A 325 -16.99 -16.17 6.61
C LEU A 325 -16.19 -17.10 7.53
N ALA A 326 -16.56 -17.23 8.81
CA ALA A 326 -15.97 -18.18 9.74
C ALA A 326 -16.40 -19.61 9.41
N GLU A 327 -17.58 -19.80 8.84
CA GLU A 327 -17.99 -21.08 8.23
C GLU A 327 -17.18 -21.39 6.95
N GLU A 328 -16.69 -20.34 6.28
CA GLU A 328 -15.71 -20.41 5.21
C GLU A 328 -14.26 -20.39 5.73
N ARG A 329 -14.03 -20.68 7.03
CA ARG A 329 -12.69 -20.68 7.67
C ARG A 329 -11.70 -21.33 6.72
N PRO A 330 -10.66 -20.61 6.28
CA PRO A 330 -9.69 -21.17 5.36
C PRO A 330 -9.06 -22.39 6.01
N ALA A 331 -9.32 -23.56 5.44
CA ALA A 331 -8.54 -24.75 5.72
C ALA A 331 -7.37 -24.74 4.74
N THR A 332 -6.16 -24.82 5.28
CA THR A 332 -4.96 -25.03 4.48
C THR A 332 -4.92 -26.50 4.08
N TYR A 333 -4.95 -26.74 2.78
CA TYR A 333 -4.75 -28.06 2.20
C TYR A 333 -3.36 -28.09 1.58
N SER A 334 -2.42 -28.74 2.27
CA SER A 334 -1.04 -28.90 1.80
C SER A 334 -0.94 -29.98 0.73
N HIS A 335 -0.24 -29.66 -0.34
CA HIS A 335 0.04 -30.55 -1.47
C HIS A 335 1.47 -30.35 -1.94
N ASP A 336 2.13 -31.43 -2.34
CA ASP A 336 3.42 -31.33 -3.02
C ASP A 336 3.19 -31.22 -4.53
N LEU A 337 3.79 -30.20 -5.16
CA LEU A 337 3.85 -30.09 -6.62
C LEU A 337 5.30 -30.15 -7.06
N SER A 338 5.64 -31.15 -7.86
CA SER A 338 6.99 -31.31 -8.43
C SER A 338 7.01 -30.87 -9.89
N PHE A 339 8.02 -30.08 -10.27
CA PHE A 339 8.18 -29.56 -11.62
C PHE A 339 9.59 -29.84 -12.15
N TRP A 340 9.70 -30.20 -13.42
CA TRP A 340 10.95 -30.14 -14.17
C TRP A 340 11.16 -28.71 -14.68
N CYS A 341 12.25 -28.10 -14.28
CA CYS A 341 12.63 -26.74 -14.65
C CYS A 341 13.89 -26.76 -15.53
N ASP A 342 13.89 -25.93 -16.58
CA ASP A 342 15.05 -25.73 -17.46
C ASP A 342 16.08 -24.77 -16.82
N ARG A 343 17.29 -24.67 -17.41
CA ARG A 343 18.34 -23.77 -16.93
C ARG A 343 17.87 -22.31 -16.99
N GLY A 344 17.78 -21.66 -15.83
CA GLY A 344 17.46 -20.23 -15.71
C GLY A 344 16.32 -19.92 -14.75
N VAL A 345 15.49 -20.89 -14.38
CA VAL A 345 14.48 -20.73 -13.33
C VAL A 345 15.09 -21.10 -11.98
N THR A 346 15.06 -20.18 -11.02
CA THR A 346 15.45 -20.49 -9.65
C THR A 346 14.28 -21.09 -8.86
N PRO A 347 14.53 -22.03 -7.93
CA PRO A 347 13.48 -22.58 -7.07
C PRO A 347 12.67 -21.51 -6.31
N ASP A 348 13.33 -20.43 -5.88
CA ASP A 348 12.71 -19.34 -5.14
C ASP A 348 11.78 -18.49 -6.01
N GLU A 349 12.17 -18.18 -7.26
CA GLU A 349 11.28 -17.51 -8.22
C GLU A 349 10.00 -18.31 -8.47
N LEU A 350 10.12 -19.64 -8.58
CA LEU A 350 8.98 -20.53 -8.76
C LEU A 350 8.05 -20.52 -7.53
N ALA A 351 8.61 -20.51 -6.32
CA ALA A 351 7.83 -20.44 -5.07
C ALA A 351 7.12 -19.07 -4.91
N VAL A 352 7.81 -17.97 -5.22
CA VAL A 352 7.24 -16.62 -5.18
C VAL A 352 6.07 -16.49 -6.15
N ALA A 353 6.23 -16.97 -7.39
CA ALA A 353 5.14 -16.90 -8.36
C ALA A 353 3.96 -17.82 -8.00
N ALA A 354 4.22 -18.99 -7.42
CA ALA A 354 3.17 -19.84 -6.86
C ALA A 354 2.37 -19.11 -5.78
N ALA A 355 3.05 -18.39 -4.88
CA ALA A 355 2.40 -17.60 -3.83
C ALA A 355 1.55 -16.42 -4.37
N GLN A 356 1.79 -15.99 -5.62
CA GLN A 356 1.06 -14.90 -6.27
C GLN A 356 -0.15 -15.36 -7.10
N VAL A 357 -0.35 -16.67 -7.29
CA VAL A 357 -1.47 -17.20 -8.08
C VAL A 357 -2.80 -16.76 -7.45
N THR A 358 -3.64 -16.14 -8.26
CA THR A 358 -5.00 -15.75 -7.88
C THR A 358 -6.01 -16.51 -8.73
N LEU A 359 -6.93 -17.22 -8.07
CA LEU A 359 -7.98 -18.02 -8.71
C LEU A 359 -9.30 -17.82 -8.00
N ASP A 360 -10.39 -17.90 -8.74
CA ASP A 360 -11.74 -17.88 -8.17
C ASP A 360 -11.92 -19.04 -7.18
N GLY A 361 -12.36 -18.73 -5.97
CA GLY A 361 -12.56 -19.68 -4.87
C GLY A 361 -11.32 -19.98 -4.03
N LEU A 362 -10.11 -19.65 -4.51
CA LEU A 362 -8.87 -19.72 -3.74
C LEU A 362 -8.77 -18.48 -2.86
N LEU A 363 -8.85 -18.64 -1.54
CA LEU A 363 -8.80 -17.48 -0.65
C LEU A 363 -7.34 -17.05 -0.36
N GLY A 364 -6.38 -17.91 -0.71
CA GLY A 364 -4.95 -17.62 -0.76
C GLY A 364 -4.11 -18.89 -0.86
N ILE A 365 -2.83 -18.71 -1.08
CA ILE A 365 -1.87 -19.79 -1.34
C ILE A 365 -0.58 -19.48 -0.57
N ALA A 366 -0.08 -20.46 0.15
CA ALA A 366 1.26 -20.44 0.71
C ALA A 366 2.10 -21.41 -0.10
N CYS A 367 3.33 -21.03 -0.43
CA CYS A 367 4.23 -21.89 -1.17
C CYS A 367 5.65 -21.75 -0.63
N GLN A 368 6.35 -22.87 -0.50
CA GLN A 368 7.77 -22.88 -0.19
C GLN A 368 8.47 -24.00 -0.95
N VAL A 369 9.76 -23.83 -1.21
CA VAL A 369 10.59 -24.89 -1.78
C VAL A 369 10.76 -25.98 -0.73
N LYS A 370 10.30 -27.18 -1.05
CA LYS A 370 10.41 -28.35 -0.17
C LYS A 370 11.66 -29.17 -0.48
N ASP A 371 11.95 -29.37 -1.77
CA ASP A 371 13.10 -30.15 -2.22
C ASP A 371 13.58 -29.70 -3.60
N VAL A 372 14.87 -29.84 -3.86
CA VAL A 372 15.49 -29.55 -5.16
C VAL A 372 16.42 -30.69 -5.52
N TRP A 373 16.00 -31.50 -6.49
CA TRP A 373 16.81 -32.58 -7.02
C TRP A 373 17.45 -32.15 -8.34
N LYS A 374 18.78 -32.06 -8.36
CA LYS A 374 19.56 -31.83 -9.58
C LYS A 374 19.70 -33.18 -10.27
N GLY A 375 19.06 -33.33 -11.43
CA GLY A 375 19.10 -34.58 -12.16
C GLY A 375 20.45 -34.88 -12.80
N ASP A 376 20.50 -36.02 -13.50
CA ASP A 376 21.71 -36.49 -14.16
C ASP A 376 22.30 -35.41 -15.09
N HIS A 377 23.63 -35.26 -15.03
CA HIS A 377 24.38 -34.09 -15.51
C HIS A 377 24.14 -33.74 -16.99
N ASP A 378 23.63 -34.68 -17.78
CA ASP A 378 23.53 -34.62 -19.24
C ASP A 378 22.33 -33.86 -19.81
N ARG A 379 21.28 -33.55 -19.02
CA ARG A 379 20.09 -32.81 -19.52
C ARG A 379 19.90 -31.41 -18.96
N GLY A 380 20.70 -30.99 -17.99
CA GLY A 380 20.65 -29.63 -17.45
C GLY A 380 19.33 -29.22 -16.79
N ARG A 381 18.45 -30.17 -16.48
CA ARG A 381 17.16 -29.93 -15.81
C ARG A 381 17.27 -30.20 -14.31
N MET A 382 16.54 -29.43 -13.52
CA MET A 382 16.34 -29.70 -12.09
C MET A 382 14.87 -30.03 -11.82
N SER A 383 14.64 -30.91 -10.85
CA SER A 383 13.31 -31.15 -10.28
C SER A 383 13.17 -30.28 -9.05
N VAL A 384 12.20 -29.37 -9.03
CA VAL A 384 11.85 -28.56 -7.86
C VAL A 384 10.52 -29.08 -7.33
N THR A 385 10.48 -29.44 -6.05
CA THR A 385 9.24 -29.79 -5.34
C THR A 385 8.86 -28.63 -4.45
N LEU A 386 7.65 -28.12 -4.67
CA LEU A 386 7.04 -27.08 -3.85
C LEU A 386 6.06 -27.72 -2.89
N GLU A 387 6.11 -27.30 -1.62
CA GLU A 387 4.98 -27.50 -0.71
C GLU A 387 4.01 -26.35 -0.91
N VAL A 388 2.81 -26.67 -1.39
CA VAL A 388 1.75 -25.71 -1.70
C VAL A 388 0.60 -25.89 -0.72
N GLY A 389 0.42 -24.90 0.16
CA GLY A 389 -0.76 -24.77 1.00
C GLY A 389 -1.85 -24.02 0.26
N LEU A 390 -2.90 -24.73 -0.18
CA LEU A 390 -4.10 -24.11 -0.73
C LEU A 390 -5.07 -23.78 0.39
N ASP A 391 -5.29 -22.50 0.61
CA ASP A 391 -6.24 -22.10 1.62
C ASP A 391 -7.61 -21.86 0.96
N LEU A 392 -8.51 -22.81 1.19
CA LEU A 392 -9.85 -22.86 0.63
C LEU A 392 -10.90 -22.86 1.76
N PRO A 393 -12.17 -22.51 1.52
CA PRO A 393 -13.21 -22.63 2.54
C PRO A 393 -13.20 -24.03 3.20
N ALA A 394 -13.35 -24.14 4.53
CA ALA A 394 -13.24 -25.42 5.24
C ALA A 394 -14.12 -26.54 4.67
N ASN A 395 -15.29 -26.18 4.13
CA ASN A 395 -16.24 -27.10 3.54
C ASN A 395 -16.01 -27.36 2.05
N THR A 396 -14.86 -26.97 1.49
CA THR A 396 -14.54 -27.18 0.08
C THR A 396 -14.47 -28.67 -0.22
N GLY A 397 -15.29 -29.17 -1.15
CA GLY A 397 -15.27 -30.57 -1.56
C GLY A 397 -13.96 -30.96 -2.26
N LYS A 398 -13.57 -32.24 -2.16
CA LYS A 398 -12.29 -32.77 -2.70
C LYS A 398 -12.09 -32.43 -4.18
N ASP A 399 -13.15 -32.48 -4.99
CA ASP A 399 -13.09 -32.20 -6.43
C ASP A 399 -12.76 -30.74 -6.73
N VAL A 400 -13.31 -29.81 -5.93
CA VAL A 400 -13.01 -28.39 -6.05
C VAL A 400 -11.56 -28.12 -5.64
N ARG A 401 -11.07 -28.76 -4.56
CA ARG A 401 -9.65 -28.65 -4.15
C ARG A 401 -8.72 -29.11 -5.26
N LYS A 402 -8.98 -30.29 -5.85
CA LYS A 402 -8.21 -30.80 -7.00
C LYS A 402 -8.28 -29.89 -8.21
N SER A 403 -9.46 -29.34 -8.52
CA SER A 403 -9.61 -28.41 -9.64
C SER A 403 -8.78 -27.15 -9.43
N VAL A 404 -8.79 -26.57 -8.23
CA VAL A 404 -7.97 -25.40 -7.90
C VAL A 404 -6.49 -25.75 -7.97
N LEU A 405 -6.06 -26.87 -7.38
CA LEU A 405 -4.67 -27.32 -7.43
C LEU A 405 -4.16 -27.53 -8.86
N ARG A 406 -4.99 -28.11 -9.74
CA ARG A 406 -4.68 -28.26 -11.17
C ARG A 406 -4.52 -26.91 -11.86
N LYS A 407 -5.37 -25.93 -11.55
CA LYS A 407 -5.26 -24.57 -12.12
C LYS A 407 -3.99 -23.86 -11.64
N VAL A 408 -3.62 -24.01 -10.37
CA VAL A 408 -2.35 -23.50 -9.83
C VAL A 408 -1.17 -24.15 -10.55
N ALA A 409 -1.16 -25.48 -10.64
CA ALA A 409 -0.09 -26.22 -11.30
C ALA A 409 0.04 -25.86 -12.79
N ALA A 410 -1.08 -25.75 -13.51
CA ALA A 410 -1.10 -25.36 -14.92
C ALA A 410 -0.55 -23.94 -15.12
N ARG A 411 -0.92 -23.00 -14.23
CA ARG A 411 -0.42 -21.63 -14.30
C ARG A 411 1.09 -21.57 -14.09
N LEU A 412 1.61 -22.31 -13.12
CA LEU A 412 3.05 -22.38 -12.85
C LEU A 412 3.82 -23.04 -13.99
N ALA A 413 3.27 -24.10 -14.59
CA ALA A 413 3.86 -24.74 -15.76
C ALA A 413 3.95 -23.76 -16.95
N GLU A 414 2.91 -22.97 -17.18
CA GLU A 414 2.87 -21.96 -18.25
C GLU A 414 3.86 -20.82 -18.00
N ASP A 415 3.81 -20.20 -16.82
CA ASP A 415 4.60 -19.01 -16.48
C ASP A 415 6.13 -19.30 -16.47
N PHE A 416 6.54 -20.53 -16.16
CA PHE A 416 7.95 -20.92 -16.04
C PHE A 416 8.45 -21.89 -17.11
N LYS A 417 7.63 -22.21 -18.13
CA LYS A 417 7.92 -23.29 -19.10
C LYS A 417 8.31 -24.60 -18.41
N ALA A 418 7.73 -24.85 -17.24
CA ALA A 418 8.05 -26.00 -16.42
C ALA A 418 7.09 -27.17 -16.71
N GLU A 419 7.57 -28.40 -16.59
CA GLU A 419 6.76 -29.59 -16.83
C GLU A 419 6.37 -30.23 -15.49
N LEU A 420 5.06 -30.35 -15.21
CA LEU A 420 4.58 -30.98 -13.99
C LEU A 420 4.99 -32.47 -13.96
N ARG A 421 5.62 -32.89 -12.86
CA ARG A 421 6.09 -34.25 -12.66
C ARG A 421 5.03 -35.06 -11.88
N GLY A 422 4.36 -35.97 -12.59
CA GLY A 422 3.38 -36.89 -12.02
C GLY A 422 1.93 -36.37 -12.07
N GLU A 423 0.99 -37.17 -11.55
CA GLU A 423 -0.43 -36.82 -11.50
C GLU A 423 -0.81 -36.12 -10.19
N ILE A 424 -1.74 -35.16 -10.28
CA ILE A 424 -2.28 -34.43 -9.12
C ILE A 424 -3.33 -35.33 -8.42
N SER A 425 -2.92 -35.90 -7.29
CA SER A 425 -3.70 -36.89 -6.52
C SER A 425 -4.75 -36.34 -5.56
#